data_AF-A0A399ZEF9-F1
#
_entry.id   AF-A0A399ZEF9-F1
#
_cell.length_a   1.000
_cell.length_b   1.000
_cell.length_c   1.000
_cell.angle_alpha   90.00
_cell.angle_beta   90.00
_cell.angle_gamma   90.00
#
_symmetry.space_group_name_H-M   'P 1'
#
loop_
_entity.id
_entity.type
_entity.pdbx_description
1 polymer ?
#
loop_
_entity_poly.entity_id
_entity_poly.type
_entity_poly.pdbx_seq_one_letter_code
_entity_poly.pdbx_strand_id
1 'polypeptide(L)'
;MNLERYALWQPKAGNALDEYEDAFVLPRRARNGKPFVCAIADGATESLLSRQWAQVLTRQFARQWLAARDWRGWWNETLRVWQNEKRAYMERRARADKPVQWYEEPGLEAGAFAA
;
A
#
# COMPACT_ATOMS: atom_id res chain seq x y z
N MET A 1 12.19 20.17 19.20
CA MET A 1 11.68 18.91 19.77
C MET A 1 12.27 17.76 18.96
N ASN A 2 13.09 16.91 19.59
CA ASN A 2 13.59 15.69 18.95
C ASN A 2 12.59 14.57 19.24
N LEU A 3 11.96 14.05 18.18
CA LEU A 3 11.07 12.90 18.26
C LEU A 3 11.87 11.65 17.89
N GLU A 4 12.05 10.76 18.86
CA GLU A 4 12.53 9.41 18.59
C GLU A 4 11.38 8.52 18.11
N ARG A 5 11.68 7.56 17.23
CA ARG A 5 10.66 6.73 16.59
C ARG A 5 11.27 5.40 16.19
N TYR A 6 10.51 4.34 16.43
CA TYR A 6 10.86 2.98 16.05
C TYR A 6 9.58 2.29 15.55
N ALA A 7 9.74 1.37 14.62
CA ALA A 7 8.67 0.49 14.17
C ALA A 7 9.17 -0.95 14.27
N LEU A 8 8.34 -1.80 14.86
CA LEU A 8 8.55 -3.23 14.94
C LEU A 8 7.36 -3.88 14.23
N TRP A 9 7.65 -4.85 13.39
CA TRP A 9 6.66 -5.57 12.60
C TRP A 9 7.22 -6.94 12.26
N GLN A 10 6.37 -7.96 12.23
CA GLN A 10 6.79 -9.33 12.05
C GLN A 10 5.66 -10.13 11.39
N PRO A 11 5.94 -10.92 10.35
CA PRO A 11 4.96 -11.85 9.79
C PRO A 11 4.51 -12.87 10.84
N LYS A 12 3.30 -13.40 10.66
CA LYS A 12 2.82 -14.55 11.44
C LYS A 12 3.81 -15.71 11.30
N ALA A 13 3.97 -16.50 12.37
CA ALA A 13 4.88 -17.64 12.35
C ALA A 13 4.49 -18.62 11.23
N GLY A 14 5.47 -18.97 10.40
CA GLY A 14 5.27 -19.83 9.23
C GLY A 14 5.08 -19.07 7.91
N ASN A 15 4.75 -17.78 7.94
CA ASN A 15 4.62 -16.98 6.72
C ASN A 15 5.97 -16.39 6.30
N ALA A 16 6.20 -16.34 4.99
CA ALA A 16 7.32 -15.64 4.40
C ALA A 16 7.12 -14.12 4.48
N LEU A 17 8.21 -13.36 4.40
CA LEU A 17 8.16 -11.90 4.53
C LEU A 17 7.37 -11.25 3.38
N ASP A 18 7.38 -11.84 2.19
CA ASP A 18 6.65 -11.38 1.00
C ASP A 18 5.15 -11.69 1.06
N GLU A 19 4.75 -12.68 1.86
CA GLU A 19 3.34 -12.97 2.20
C GLU A 19 2.77 -12.01 3.25
N TYR A 20 3.60 -11.14 3.85
CA TYR A 20 3.11 -10.18 4.83
C TYR A 20 2.47 -8.97 4.14
N GLU A 21 1.19 -8.74 4.42
CA GLU A 21 0.36 -7.79 3.68
C GLU A 21 0.30 -6.40 4.32
N ASP A 22 0.64 -6.29 5.59
CA ASP A 22 0.67 -5.00 6.30
C ASP A 22 1.65 -4.02 5.65
N ALA A 23 1.28 -2.75 5.69
CA ALA A 23 2.15 -1.66 5.30
C ALA A 23 2.09 -0.54 6.32
N PHE A 24 3.20 0.17 6.46
CA PHE A 24 3.24 1.41 7.23
C PHE A 24 4.17 2.43 6.59
N VAL A 25 3.96 3.70 6.94
CA VAL A 25 4.85 4.83 6.64
C VAL A 25 5.19 5.53 7.95
N LEU A 26 6.49 5.57 8.23
CA LEU A 26 7.06 6.27 9.38
C LEU A 26 8.12 7.29 8.89
N PRO A 27 7.87 8.61 8.99
CA PRO A 27 8.76 9.61 8.40
C PRO A 27 10.13 9.65 9.05
N ARG A 28 11.20 9.40 8.28
CA ARG A 28 12.51 10.12 8.31
C ARG A 28 12.82 10.90 9.60
N ARG A 29 12.29 12.11 9.61
CA ARG A 29 12.53 13.15 10.61
C ARG A 29 11.25 13.94 10.72
N ALA A 30 10.95 14.42 11.93
CA ALA A 30 10.04 15.54 12.07
C ALA A 30 10.64 16.75 11.33
N ARG A 31 9.84 17.45 10.52
CA ARG A 31 10.25 18.71 9.92
C ARG A 31 9.68 19.83 10.78
N ASN A 32 10.52 20.79 11.19
CA ASN A 32 10.06 21.91 12.01
C ASN A 32 8.85 22.61 11.37
N GLY A 33 7.83 22.86 12.17
CA GLY A 33 6.59 23.51 11.73
C GLY A 33 5.68 22.66 10.84
N LYS A 34 5.97 21.36 10.64
CA LYS A 34 5.09 20.44 9.90
C LYS A 34 4.56 19.33 10.83
N PRO A 35 3.30 18.91 10.64
CA PRO A 35 2.76 17.72 11.29
C PRO A 35 3.67 16.49 11.11
N PHE A 36 3.82 15.71 12.17
CA PHE A 36 4.43 14.40 12.12
C PHE A 36 3.36 13.37 11.76
N VAL A 37 3.44 12.80 10.55
CA VAL A 37 2.36 11.95 9.99
C VAL A 37 2.83 10.52 9.86
N CYS A 38 2.17 9.61 10.56
CA CYS A 38 2.36 8.17 10.40
C CYS A 38 1.10 7.55 9.80
N ALA A 39 1.26 6.46 9.07
CA ALA A 39 0.14 5.70 8.53
C ALA A 39 0.43 4.21 8.64
N ILE A 40 -0.60 3.42 8.90
CA ILE A 40 -0.59 1.97 8.88
C ILE A 40 -1.84 1.49 8.15
N ALA A 41 -1.71 0.41 7.39
CA ALA A 41 -2.82 -0.28 6.75
C ALA A 41 -2.57 -1.78 6.83
N ASP A 42 -3.62 -2.50 7.18
CA ASP A 42 -3.72 -3.96 7.08
C ASP A 42 -4.13 -4.31 5.64
N GLY A 43 -3.47 -5.29 5.03
CA GLY A 43 -3.85 -5.77 3.71
C GLY A 43 -4.79 -6.96 3.87
N ALA A 44 -5.90 -6.97 3.12
CA ALA A 44 -6.89 -8.05 3.21
C ALA A 44 -6.25 -9.40 2.85
N THR A 45 -6.21 -10.31 3.83
CA THR A 45 -5.66 -11.65 3.64
C THR A 45 -6.40 -12.41 2.55
N GLU A 46 -5.64 -13.05 1.66
CA GLU A 46 -6.09 -13.84 0.49
C GLU A 46 -6.38 -13.04 -0.80
N SER A 47 -6.29 -11.70 -0.77
CA SER A 47 -6.42 -10.91 -2.00
C SER A 47 -5.08 -10.71 -2.71
N LEU A 48 -5.09 -10.91 -4.03
CA LEU A 48 -3.94 -10.62 -4.87
C LEU A 48 -3.62 -9.12 -4.82
N LEU A 49 -2.35 -8.81 -4.56
CA LEU A 49 -1.83 -7.44 -4.42
C LEU A 49 -2.30 -6.65 -3.17
N SER A 50 -2.83 -7.31 -2.14
CA SER A 50 -3.25 -6.66 -0.89
C SER A 50 -2.16 -5.80 -0.26
N ARG A 51 -0.92 -6.30 -0.22
CA ARG A 51 0.23 -5.54 0.27
C ARG A 51 0.48 -4.26 -0.51
N GLN A 52 0.44 -4.35 -1.84
CA GLN A 52 0.70 -3.22 -2.72
C GLN A 52 -0.38 -2.15 -2.52
N TRP A 53 -1.63 -2.55 -2.32
CA TRP A 53 -2.70 -1.62 -1.98
C TRP A 53 -2.47 -0.95 -0.61
N ALA A 54 -2.16 -1.71 0.44
CA ALA A 54 -1.82 -1.17 1.76
C ALA A 54 -0.65 -0.16 1.68
N GLN A 55 0.35 -0.43 0.84
CA GLN A 55 1.45 0.49 0.56
C GLN A 55 1.00 1.77 -0.14
N VAL A 56 0.09 1.69 -1.11
CA VAL A 56 -0.47 2.86 -1.79
C VAL A 56 -1.24 3.73 -0.81
N LEU A 57 -2.11 3.14 0.01
CA LEU A 57 -2.90 3.85 1.04
C LEU A 57 -2.01 4.63 2.00
N THR A 58 -1.06 3.93 2.64
CA THR A 58 -0.18 4.54 3.65
C THR A 58 0.70 5.64 3.08
N ARG A 59 1.27 5.45 1.88
CA ARG A 59 2.08 6.47 1.20
C ARG A 59 1.25 7.67 0.77
N GLN A 60 0.06 7.45 0.21
CA GLN A 60 -0.79 8.56 -0.23
C GLN A 60 -1.32 9.38 0.94
N PHE A 61 -1.76 8.72 2.02
CA PHE A 61 -2.15 9.39 3.24
C PHE A 61 -1.02 10.27 3.79
N ALA A 62 0.17 9.70 4.00
CA ALA A 62 1.31 10.44 4.54
C ALA A 62 1.77 11.61 3.65
N ARG A 63 1.67 11.47 2.33
CA ARG A 63 2.03 12.53 1.36
C ARG A 63 1.01 13.67 1.35
N GLN A 64 -0.28 13.33 1.34
CA GLN A 64 -1.35 14.29 1.12
C GLN A 64 -1.91 14.89 2.40
N TRP A 65 -1.68 14.31 3.59
CA TRP A 65 -2.10 14.90 4.87
C TRP A 65 -1.67 16.36 5.05
N LEU A 66 -0.52 16.74 4.46
CA LEU A 66 0.01 18.10 4.52
C LEU A 66 -0.63 19.07 3.53
N ALA A 67 -1.36 18.57 2.52
CA ALA A 67 -2.12 19.36 1.58
C ALA A 67 -3.58 19.26 1.99
N ALA A 68 -4.21 20.36 2.40
CA ALA A 68 -5.62 20.39 2.83
C ALA A 68 -6.58 19.94 1.69
N ARG A 69 -6.65 18.63 1.45
CA ARG A 69 -7.50 17.98 0.47
C ARG A 69 -8.69 17.41 1.20
N ASP A 70 -9.87 17.54 0.59
CA ASP A 70 -11.01 16.75 1.03
C ASP A 70 -10.74 15.25 0.78
N TRP A 71 -11.51 14.42 1.46
CA TRP A 71 -11.36 12.97 1.39
C TRP A 71 -11.58 12.43 -0.03
N ARG A 72 -12.43 13.08 -0.85
CA ARG A 72 -12.77 12.63 -2.21
C ARG A 72 -11.60 12.83 -3.16
N GLY A 73 -10.96 13.99 -3.10
CA GLY A 73 -9.77 14.31 -3.89
C GLY A 73 -8.60 13.39 -3.53
N TRP A 74 -8.42 13.12 -2.24
CA TRP A 74 -7.43 12.13 -1.79
C TRP A 74 -7.73 10.73 -2.34
N TRP A 75 -8.98 10.27 -2.23
CA TRP A 75 -9.40 8.96 -2.68
C TRP A 75 -9.22 8.79 -4.19
N ASN A 76 -9.66 9.75 -5.00
CA ASN A 76 -9.53 9.72 -6.46
C ASN A 76 -8.06 9.65 -6.90
N GLU A 77 -7.18 10.44 -6.27
CA GLU A 77 -5.75 10.39 -6.58
C GLU A 77 -5.12 9.06 -6.16
N THR A 78 -5.51 8.54 -4.99
CA THR A 78 -5.05 7.24 -4.49
C THR A 78 -5.46 6.11 -5.41
N LEU A 79 -6.70 6.12 -5.90
CA LEU A 79 -7.19 5.17 -6.90
C LEU A 79 -6.41 5.28 -8.21
N ARG A 80 -6.10 6.48 -8.71
CA ARG A 80 -5.26 6.63 -9.92
C ARG A 80 -3.88 5.99 -9.76
N VAL A 81 -3.24 6.22 -8.62
CA VAL A 81 -1.95 5.59 -8.30
C VAL A 81 -2.07 4.08 -8.26
N TRP A 82 -3.14 3.56 -7.65
CA TRP A 82 -3.41 2.13 -7.63
C TRP A 82 -3.60 1.52 -9.02
N GLN A 83 -4.38 2.14 -9.90
CA GLN A 83 -4.56 1.65 -11.27
C GLN A 83 -3.22 1.60 -12.03
N ASN A 84 -2.35 2.59 -11.82
CA ASN A 84 -1.01 2.59 -12.40
C ASN A 84 -0.14 1.45 -11.86
N GLU A 85 -0.16 1.19 -10.55
CA GLU A 85 0.57 0.08 -9.92
C GLU A 85 0.06 -1.29 -10.42
N LYS A 86 -1.26 -1.47 -10.53
CA LYS A 86 -1.86 -2.69 -11.11
C LYS A 86 -1.41 -2.92 -12.56
N ARG A 87 -1.44 -1.87 -13.39
CA ARG A 87 -0.96 -1.96 -14.77
C ARG A 87 0.51 -2.34 -14.83
N ALA A 88 1.35 -1.69 -14.03
CA ALA A 88 2.78 -2.01 -13.96
C ALA A 88 3.03 -3.45 -13.49
N TYR A 89 2.21 -3.98 -12.57
CA TYR A 89 2.26 -5.38 -12.18
C TYR A 89 1.96 -6.32 -13.34
N MET A 90 0.87 -6.09 -14.08
CA MET A 90 0.51 -6.90 -15.24
C MET A 90 1.60 -6.87 -16.33
N GLU A 91 2.16 -5.69 -16.62
CA GLU A 91 3.27 -5.55 -17.56
C GLU A 91 4.52 -6.32 -17.12
N ARG A 92 4.88 -6.30 -15.83
CA ARG A 92 6.00 -7.08 -15.29
C ARG A 92 5.77 -8.58 -15.43
N ARG A 93 4.56 -9.06 -15.13
CA ARG A 93 4.17 -10.48 -15.25
C ARG A 93 4.26 -10.95 -16.70
N ALA A 94 3.75 -10.16 -17.64
CA ALA A 94 3.85 -10.45 -19.08
C ALA A 94 5.32 -10.51 -19.56
N ARG A 95 6.16 -9.55 -19.16
CA ARG A 95 7.60 -9.53 -19.53
C ARG A 95 8.41 -10.69 -18.94
N ALA A 96 7.98 -11.22 -17.80
CA ALA A 96 8.62 -12.35 -17.13
C ALA A 96 8.17 -13.71 -17.68
N ASP A 97 7.40 -13.73 -18.78
CA ASP A 97 6.77 -14.92 -19.37
C ASP A 97 5.91 -15.71 -18.35
N LYS A 98 5.34 -14.98 -17.39
CA LYS A 98 4.46 -15.48 -16.34
C LYS A 98 3.21 -14.61 -16.32
N PRO A 99 2.38 -14.60 -17.39
CA PRO A 99 1.17 -13.79 -17.40
C PRO A 99 0.27 -14.12 -16.19
N VAL A 100 -0.61 -13.19 -15.85
CA VAL A 100 -1.67 -13.44 -14.86
C VAL A 100 -2.48 -14.64 -15.36
N GLN A 101 -2.64 -15.63 -14.50
CA GLN A 101 -3.40 -16.83 -14.83
C GLN A 101 -4.89 -16.59 -14.59
N TRP A 102 -5.75 -17.34 -15.29
CA TRP A 102 -7.21 -17.19 -15.20
C TRP A 102 -7.75 -17.25 -13.76
N TYR A 103 -7.12 -18.03 -12.87
CA TYR A 103 -7.52 -18.15 -11.46
C TYR A 103 -7.05 -16.96 -10.58
N GLU A 104 -6.10 -16.15 -11.07
CA GLU A 104 -5.65 -14.92 -10.42
C GLU A 104 -6.51 -13.70 -10.80
N GLU A 105 -7.24 -13.78 -11.92
CA GLU A 105 -8.08 -12.68 -12.43
C GLU A 105 -9.15 -12.22 -11.44
N PRO A 106 -9.93 -13.10 -10.78
CA PRO A 106 -10.92 -12.65 -9.79
C PRO A 106 -10.29 -11.88 -8.63
N GLY A 107 -9.14 -12.34 -8.14
CA GLY A 107 -8.39 -11.65 -7.09
C GLY A 107 -7.81 -10.30 -7.56
N LEU A 108 -7.43 -10.19 -8.83
CA LEU A 108 -6.93 -8.94 -9.41
C LEU A 108 -8.06 -7.92 -9.68
N GLU A 109 -9.24 -8.40 -10.10
CA GLU A 109 -10.43 -7.59 -10.37
C GLU A 109 -11.04 -7.06 -9.08
N ALA A 110 -11.26 -7.95 -8.10
CA ALA A 110 -11.73 -7.56 -6.78
C ALA A 110 -10.66 -6.73 -6.03
N GLY A 111 -9.38 -6.96 -6.33
CA GLY A 111 -8.25 -6.31 -5.64
C GLY A 111 -8.36 -6.53 -4.13
N ALA A 112 -7.97 -5.53 -3.34
CA ALA A 112 -8.07 -5.56 -1.87
C ALA A 112 -9.50 -5.63 -1.29
N PHE A 113 -10.52 -5.79 -2.14
CA PHE A 113 -11.91 -6.05 -1.74
C PHE A 113 -12.32 -7.51 -1.97
N ALA A 114 -11.41 -8.38 -2.45
CA ALA A 114 -11.69 -9.81 -2.52
C ALA A 114 -11.81 -10.34 -1.08
N ALA A 115 -13.00 -10.81 -0.74
CA ALA A 115 -13.34 -11.48 0.52
C ALA A 115 -13.97 -12.83 0.19
#